data_AF-A0AB73C4C5-F1
#
_entry.id   AF-A0AB73C4C5-F1
#
_cell.length_a   1.000
_cell.length_b   1.000
_cell.length_c   1.000
_cell.angle_alpha   90.00
_cell.angle_beta   90.00
_cell.angle_gamma   90.00
#
_symmetry.space_group_name_H-M   'P 1'
#
loop_
_entity.id
_entity.type
_entity.pdbx_description
1 polymer ?
#
loop_
_entity_poly.entity_id
_entity_poly.type
_entity_poly.pdbx_seq_one_letter_code
_entity_poly.pdbx_strand_id
1 'polypeptide(L)'
;MQSQQYKILIGVIGEDIHETGNKIIAQILEHDGFEVINLGIQASPSSFVKYSKQENVTAIIVSSLYGRGKEDCKHLMKLFQEDSLFHPPIYLGGYLASPDENWKEVEDFYLKLGFTRVYKPGTPIEKTIADLREDLMIPCEVF
;
A
#
# COMPACT_ATOMS: atom_id res chain seq x y z
N MET A 1 4.94 -22.96 -18.46
CA MET A 1 4.17 -21.71 -18.38
C MET A 1 4.63 -21.02 -17.11
N GLN A 2 5.29 -19.87 -17.22
CA GLN A 2 5.62 -19.12 -16.00
C GLN A 2 4.30 -18.51 -15.50
N SER A 3 3.80 -18.99 -14.37
CA SER A 3 2.72 -18.35 -13.63
C SER A 3 3.16 -16.92 -13.36
N GLN A 4 2.41 -15.93 -13.86
CA GLN A 4 2.69 -14.52 -13.61
C GLN A 4 2.62 -14.30 -12.09
N GLN A 5 3.77 -14.14 -11.45
CA GLN A 5 3.85 -14.02 -10.00
C GLN A 5 3.64 -12.55 -9.62
N TYR A 6 2.52 -12.26 -8.99
CA TYR A 6 2.17 -10.91 -8.54
C TYR A 6 2.90 -10.61 -7.24
N LYS A 7 3.81 -9.63 -7.28
CA LYS A 7 4.66 -9.24 -6.14
C LYS A 7 4.08 -8.00 -5.48
N ILE A 8 3.74 -8.09 -4.20
CA ILE A 8 3.12 -7.00 -3.44
C ILE A 8 4.11 -6.52 -2.39
N LEU A 9 4.55 -5.27 -2.51
CA LEU A 9 5.39 -4.64 -1.49
C LEU A 9 4.50 -4.09 -0.38
N ILE A 10 4.74 -4.49 0.86
CA ILE A 10 4.02 -3.97 2.01
C ILE A 10 4.97 -3.36 3.03
N GLY A 11 4.50 -2.39 3.79
CA GLY A 11 5.27 -1.84 4.89
C GLY A 11 4.53 -0.77 5.67
N VAL A 12 5.04 -0.50 6.86
CA VAL A 12 4.54 0.54 7.76
C VAL A 12 5.50 1.73 7.68
N ILE A 13 5.02 2.88 7.21
CA ILE A 13 5.85 4.02 6.84
C ILE A 13 6.19 4.92 8.04
N GLY A 14 7.38 5.52 8.01
CA GLY A 14 7.77 6.59 8.93
C GLY A 14 8.32 6.09 10.26
N GLU A 15 7.88 6.64 11.39
CA GLU A 15 8.29 6.20 12.73
C GLU A 15 7.31 5.20 13.37
N ASP A 16 6.39 4.69 12.56
CA ASP A 16 5.31 3.84 13.03
C ASP A 16 5.79 2.42 13.35
N ILE A 17 5.46 1.96 14.57
CA ILE A 17 5.81 0.64 15.10
C ILE A 17 4.63 -0.35 15.07
N HIS A 18 3.46 0.06 14.57
CA HIS A 18 2.27 -0.77 14.56
C HIS A 18 2.34 -1.84 13.46
N GLU A 19 2.89 -2.99 13.81
CA GLU A 19 3.16 -4.07 12.88
C GLU A 19 1.97 -5.02 12.66
N THR A 20 1.04 -5.12 13.63
CA THR A 20 0.02 -6.17 13.67
C THR A 20 -0.85 -6.22 12.42
N GLY A 21 -1.37 -5.07 11.98
CA GLY A 21 -2.19 -4.98 10.77
C GLY A 21 -1.41 -5.40 9.53
N ASN A 22 -0.17 -4.90 9.38
CA ASN A 22 0.70 -5.22 8.26
C ASN A 22 1.03 -6.73 8.18
N LYS A 23 1.28 -7.38 9.32
CA LYS A 23 1.49 -8.84 9.38
C LYS A 23 0.26 -9.64 8.94
N ILE A 24 -0.92 -9.26 9.41
CA ILE A 24 -2.18 -9.93 9.03
C ILE A 24 -2.41 -9.78 7.52
N ILE A 25 -2.23 -8.58 6.98
CA ILE A 25 -2.34 -8.30 5.55
C ILE A 25 -1.36 -9.18 4.75
N ALA A 26 -0.10 -9.27 5.20
CA ALA A 26 0.92 -10.11 4.58
C ALA A 26 0.47 -11.57 4.46
N GLN A 27 0.03 -12.15 5.59
CA GLN A 27 -0.38 -13.55 5.66
C GLN A 27 -1.57 -13.86 4.75
N ILE A 28 -2.53 -12.94 4.65
CA ILE A 28 -3.71 -13.14 3.81
C ILE A 28 -3.33 -13.04 2.33
N LEU A 29 -2.50 -12.06 1.95
CA LEU A 29 -2.01 -11.94 0.58
C LEU A 29 -1.20 -13.18 0.15
N GLU A 30 -0.31 -13.67 1.01
CA GLU A 30 0.45 -14.90 0.78
C GLU A 30 -0.48 -16.12 0.61
N HIS A 31 -1.48 -16.25 1.48
CA HIS A 31 -2.50 -17.29 1.40
C HIS A 31 -3.30 -17.21 0.09
N ASP A 32 -3.51 -16.01 -0.43
CA ASP A 32 -4.25 -15.72 -1.65
C ASP A 32 -3.39 -15.84 -2.93
N GLY A 33 -2.13 -16.29 -2.79
CA GLY A 33 -1.22 -16.64 -3.88
C GLY A 33 -0.29 -15.51 -4.34
N PHE A 34 -0.28 -14.37 -3.64
CA PHE A 34 0.65 -13.28 -3.92
C PHE A 34 2.02 -13.52 -3.30
N GLU A 35 3.08 -13.09 -3.98
CA GLU A 35 4.41 -12.99 -3.37
C GLU A 35 4.49 -11.68 -2.59
N VAL A 36 4.67 -11.75 -1.27
CA VAL A 36 4.69 -10.55 -0.43
C VAL A 36 6.11 -10.20 -0.03
N ILE A 37 6.47 -8.94 -0.25
CA ILE A 37 7.75 -8.35 0.15
C ILE A 37 7.45 -7.38 1.29
N ASN A 38 7.83 -7.74 2.50
CA ASN A 38 7.52 -6.95 3.68
C ASN A 38 8.73 -6.14 4.15
N LEU A 39 8.64 -4.81 4.07
CA LEU A 39 9.66 -3.89 4.59
C LEU A 39 9.65 -3.79 6.12
N GLY A 40 8.62 -4.32 6.77
CA GLY A 40 8.43 -4.26 8.21
C GLY A 40 7.89 -2.92 8.68
N ILE A 41 8.34 -2.53 9.88
CA ILE A 41 8.01 -1.25 10.51
C ILE A 41 9.08 -0.20 10.26
N GLN A 42 8.70 1.05 10.47
CA GLN A 42 9.56 2.21 10.29
C GLN A 42 10.23 2.31 8.91
N ALA A 43 9.53 1.87 7.86
CA ALA A 43 10.04 1.88 6.51
C ALA A 43 10.11 3.31 5.97
N SER A 44 11.28 3.70 5.45
CA SER A 44 11.46 5.02 4.87
C SER A 44 10.84 5.13 3.47
N PRO A 45 10.37 6.32 3.05
CA PRO A 45 9.84 6.53 1.70
C PRO A 45 10.80 6.08 0.58
N SER A 46 12.10 6.31 0.77
CA SER A 46 13.13 5.89 -0.17
C SER A 46 13.28 4.37 -0.25
N SER A 47 13.03 3.64 0.83
CA SER A 47 13.06 2.17 0.82
C SER A 47 11.93 1.61 -0.04
N PHE A 48 10.71 2.14 0.07
CA PHE A 48 9.60 1.73 -0.80
C PHE A 48 9.94 1.90 -2.28
N VAL A 49 10.47 3.06 -2.67
CA VAL A 49 10.84 3.35 -4.06
C VAL A 49 11.99 2.46 -4.54
N LYS A 50 12.97 2.19 -3.67
CA LYS A 50 14.11 1.32 -3.99
C LYS A 50 13.66 -0.13 -4.21
N TYR A 51 13.00 -0.73 -3.22
CA TYR A 51 12.60 -2.15 -3.27
C TYR A 51 11.52 -2.40 -4.31
N SER A 52 10.59 -1.46 -4.51
CA SER A 52 9.56 -1.60 -5.54
C SER A 52 10.15 -1.78 -6.94
N LYS A 53 11.24 -1.07 -7.25
CA LYS A 53 11.97 -1.21 -8.53
C LYS A 53 12.86 -2.44 -8.57
N GLN A 54 13.64 -2.68 -7.50
CA GLN A 54 14.58 -3.81 -7.45
C GLN A 54 13.85 -5.15 -7.63
N GLU A 55 12.68 -5.27 -7.02
CA GLU A 55 11.88 -6.49 -7.03
C GLU A 55 10.82 -6.50 -8.12
N ASN A 56 10.72 -5.43 -8.91
CA ASN A 56 9.74 -5.22 -9.96
C ASN A 56 8.31 -5.54 -9.48
N VAL A 57 7.91 -4.89 -8.39
CA VAL A 57 6.66 -5.18 -7.69
C VAL A 57 5.45 -4.74 -8.49
N THR A 58 4.37 -5.50 -8.40
CA THR A 58 3.13 -5.23 -9.13
C THR A 58 2.23 -4.24 -8.41
N ALA A 59 2.30 -4.16 -7.08
CA ALA A 59 1.58 -3.19 -6.27
C ALA A 59 2.33 -2.87 -4.97
N ILE A 60 1.97 -1.75 -4.34
CA ILE A 60 2.51 -1.32 -3.06
C ILE A 60 1.39 -1.02 -2.07
N ILE A 61 1.42 -1.60 -0.87
CA ILE A 61 0.49 -1.29 0.22
C ILE A 61 1.25 -0.63 1.36
N VAL A 62 0.88 0.61 1.65
CA VAL A 62 1.48 1.43 2.69
C VAL A 62 0.52 1.54 3.87
N SER A 63 1.02 1.26 5.06
CA SER A 63 0.29 1.43 6.31
C SER A 63 0.84 2.61 7.12
N SER A 64 -0.05 3.43 7.71
CA SER A 64 0.33 4.49 8.66
C SER A 64 -0.77 4.72 9.71
N LEU A 65 -0.40 4.71 11.00
CA LEU A 65 -1.30 4.69 12.16
C LEU A 65 -1.00 5.78 13.21
N TYR A 66 0.06 6.58 13.07
CA TYR A 66 0.51 7.54 14.10
C TYR A 66 0.23 9.01 13.78
N GLY A 67 -0.62 9.30 12.79
CA GLY A 67 -1.11 10.66 12.48
C GLY A 67 -0.10 11.62 11.84
N ARG A 68 1.21 11.31 11.85
CA ARG A 68 2.25 12.08 11.12
C ARG A 68 2.58 11.52 9.73
N GLY A 69 1.95 10.42 9.34
CA GLY A 69 2.17 9.77 8.04
C GLY A 69 1.91 10.68 6.84
N LYS A 70 1.21 11.81 7.00
CA LYS A 70 0.95 12.77 5.92
C LYS A 70 2.22 13.31 5.27
N GLU A 71 3.25 13.63 6.05
CA GLU A 71 4.52 14.14 5.50
C GLU A 71 5.30 13.04 4.78
N ASP A 72 5.37 11.86 5.38
CA ASP A 72 6.02 10.70 4.76
C ASP A 72 5.33 10.24 3.48
N CYS A 73 3.99 10.25 3.46
CA CYS A 73 3.20 9.92 2.27
C CYS A 73 3.40 10.95 1.16
N LYS A 74 3.44 12.25 1.48
CA LYS A 74 3.79 13.29 0.49
C LYS A 74 5.19 13.06 -0.08
N HIS A 75 6.15 12.75 0.77
CA HIS A 75 7.53 12.49 0.35
C HIS A 75 7.61 11.24 -0.52
N LEU A 76 6.93 10.15 -0.13
CA LEU A 76 6.81 8.93 -0.92
C LEU A 76 6.26 9.20 -2.32
N MET A 77 5.11 9.88 -2.40
CA MET A 77 4.49 10.17 -3.69
C MET A 77 5.35 11.10 -4.54
N LYS A 78 6.03 12.06 -3.94
CA LYS A 78 7.00 12.92 -4.65
C LYS A 78 8.12 12.09 -5.29
N LEU A 79 8.70 11.14 -4.54
CA LEU A 79 9.77 10.28 -5.07
C LEU A 79 9.29 9.37 -6.21
N PHE A 80 8.03 8.91 -6.16
CA PHE A 80 7.44 8.18 -7.29
C PHE A 80 7.14 9.09 -8.49
N GLN A 81 6.61 10.30 -8.27
CA GLN A 81 6.35 11.27 -9.34
C GLN A 81 7.62 11.78 -10.03
N GLU A 82 8.73 11.86 -9.30
CA GLU A 82 10.05 12.17 -9.87
C GLU A 82 10.58 11.01 -10.75
N ASP A 83 10.04 9.80 -10.58
CA ASP A 83 10.42 8.64 -11.38
C ASP A 83 9.41 8.34 -12.50
N SER A 84 9.70 8.86 -13.70
CA SER A 84 8.85 8.67 -14.87
C SER A 84 8.66 7.21 -15.36
N LEU A 85 9.45 6.25 -14.89
CA LEU A 85 9.56 4.91 -15.50
C LEU A 85 8.81 3.81 -14.76
N PHE A 86 8.42 4.04 -13.49
CA PHE A 86 7.83 2.99 -12.67
C PHE A 86 6.76 3.51 -11.70
N HIS A 87 5.49 3.24 -12.04
CA HIS A 87 4.32 3.67 -11.28
C HIS A 87 3.36 2.50 -11.01
N PRO A 88 3.70 1.59 -10.08
CA PRO A 88 2.75 0.57 -9.66
C PRO A 88 1.57 1.24 -8.91
N PRO A 89 0.39 0.61 -8.87
CA PRO A 89 -0.69 1.06 -8.00
C PRO A 89 -0.23 1.07 -6.54
N ILE A 90 -0.48 2.20 -5.86
CA ILE A 90 -0.08 2.44 -4.46
C ILE A 90 -1.33 2.60 -3.61
N TYR A 91 -1.49 1.70 -2.66
CA TYR A 91 -2.58 1.66 -1.72
C TYR A 91 -2.14 2.22 -0.37
N LEU A 92 -3.00 2.99 0.27
CA LEU A 92 -2.72 3.58 1.58
C LEU A 92 -3.80 3.17 2.59
N GLY A 93 -3.40 2.73 3.78
CA GLY A 93 -4.32 2.35 4.85
C GLY A 93 -3.85 2.79 6.23
N GLY A 94 -4.80 2.87 7.15
CA GLY A 94 -4.54 3.15 8.57
C GLY A 94 -5.10 4.49 9.03
N TYR A 95 -4.55 5.01 10.13
CA TYR A 95 -5.00 6.23 10.79
C TYR A 95 -4.29 7.46 10.21
N LEU A 96 -4.82 7.91 9.08
CA LEU A 96 -4.18 8.93 8.22
C LEU A 96 -4.46 10.38 8.65
N ALA A 97 -5.38 10.58 9.59
CA ALA A 97 -5.90 11.87 10.04
C ALA A 97 -6.49 11.73 11.44
N SER A 98 -6.79 12.87 12.09
CA SER A 98 -7.41 12.91 13.41
C SER A 98 -8.84 12.35 13.38
N PRO A 99 -9.37 11.82 14.50
CA PRO A 99 -10.71 11.21 14.54
C PRO A 99 -11.83 12.18 14.13
N ASP A 100 -11.61 13.47 14.41
CA ASP A 100 -12.56 14.55 14.17
C ASP A 100 -12.51 15.09 12.72
N GLU A 101 -11.53 14.67 11.91
CA GLU A 101 -11.42 15.09 10.51
C GLU A 101 -12.43 14.36 9.63
N ASN A 102 -12.95 15.08 8.63
CA ASN A 102 -13.85 14.50 7.63
C ASN A 102 -13.10 13.50 6.76
N TRP A 103 -13.40 12.21 6.92
CA TRP A 103 -12.75 11.13 6.17
C TRP A 103 -12.74 11.36 4.65
N LYS A 104 -13.82 11.91 4.10
CA LYS A 104 -13.91 12.15 2.65
C LYS A 104 -12.83 13.13 2.17
N GLU A 105 -12.58 14.19 2.95
CA GLU A 105 -11.55 15.18 2.62
C GLU A 105 -10.14 14.58 2.73
N VAL A 106 -9.93 13.69 3.70
CA VAL A 106 -8.68 12.97 3.90
C VAL A 106 -8.42 12.04 2.71
N GLU A 107 -9.41 11.24 2.32
CA GLU A 107 -9.36 10.35 1.16
C GLU A 107 -9.10 11.13 -0.14
N ASP A 108 -9.89 12.17 -0.41
CA ASP A 108 -9.71 13.06 -1.56
C ASP A 108 -8.31 13.67 -1.62
N PHE A 109 -7.75 14.03 -0.46
CA PHE A 109 -6.40 14.58 -0.37
C PHE A 109 -5.33 13.56 -0.81
N TYR A 110 -5.38 12.33 -0.31
CA TYR A 110 -4.41 11.30 -0.68
C TYR A 110 -4.59 10.79 -2.11
N LEU A 111 -5.82 10.68 -2.61
CA LEU A 111 -6.08 10.36 -4.02
C LEU A 111 -5.48 11.43 -4.95
N LYS A 112 -5.62 12.72 -4.61
CA LYS A 112 -5.00 13.83 -5.36
C LYS A 112 -3.47 13.85 -5.28
N LEU A 113 -2.88 13.27 -4.24
CA LEU A 113 -1.43 13.07 -4.17
C LEU A 113 -0.93 11.99 -5.13
N GLY A 114 -1.82 11.11 -5.62
CA GLY A 114 -1.51 10.06 -6.59
C GLY A 114 -1.56 8.64 -6.02
N PHE A 115 -2.08 8.45 -4.81
CA PHE A 115 -2.44 7.10 -4.34
C PHE A 115 -3.60 6.55 -5.17
N THR A 116 -3.57 5.25 -5.47
CA THR A 116 -4.59 4.58 -6.27
C THR A 116 -5.87 4.39 -5.45
N ARG A 117 -5.75 3.90 -4.21
CA ARG A 117 -6.87 3.77 -3.26
C ARG A 117 -6.42 4.05 -1.83
N VAL A 118 -7.36 4.53 -1.02
CA VAL A 118 -7.12 4.95 0.36
C VAL A 118 -8.18 4.32 1.26
N TYR A 119 -7.74 3.66 2.33
CA TYR A 119 -8.60 2.85 3.19
C TYR A 119 -8.70 3.42 4.61
N LYS A 120 -9.95 3.52 5.09
CA LYS A 120 -10.26 3.94 6.46
C LYS A 120 -9.81 2.89 7.47
N PRO A 121 -9.41 3.27 8.70
CA PRO A 121 -9.28 2.31 9.80
C PRO A 121 -10.53 1.43 9.92
N GLY A 122 -10.31 0.12 10.02
CA GLY A 122 -11.40 -0.86 10.10
C GLY A 122 -11.96 -1.32 8.75
N THR A 123 -11.38 -0.90 7.62
CA THR A 123 -11.72 -1.48 6.31
C THR A 123 -11.34 -2.97 6.30
N PRO A 124 -12.26 -3.87 5.91
CA PRO A 124 -11.96 -5.29 5.78
C PRO A 124 -10.91 -5.52 4.69
N ILE A 125 -9.94 -6.38 4.98
CA ILE A 125 -8.83 -6.71 4.07
C ILE A 125 -9.30 -7.38 2.78
N GLU A 126 -10.41 -8.12 2.85
CA GLU A 126 -11.06 -8.74 1.70
C GLU A 126 -11.44 -7.71 0.64
N LYS A 127 -11.82 -6.49 1.06
CA LYS A 127 -12.08 -5.38 0.14
C LYS A 127 -10.79 -4.92 -0.53
N THR A 128 -9.71 -4.72 0.23
CA THR A 128 -8.43 -4.32 -0.33
C THR A 128 -7.90 -5.34 -1.34
N ILE A 129 -8.09 -6.63 -1.10
CA ILE A 129 -7.68 -7.70 -2.02
C ILE A 129 -8.55 -7.71 -3.28
N ALA A 130 -9.87 -7.55 -3.14
CA ALA A 130 -10.78 -7.47 -4.28
C ALA A 130 -10.43 -6.27 -5.19
N ASP A 131 -10.23 -5.11 -4.58
CA ASP A 131 -9.80 -3.88 -5.26
C ASP A 131 -8.42 -4.07 -5.94
N LEU A 132 -7.49 -4.75 -5.27
CA LEU A 132 -6.16 -5.05 -5.80
C LEU A 132 -6.23 -5.97 -7.02
N ARG A 133 -7.08 -7.00 -6.99
CA ARG A 133 -7.30 -7.89 -8.14
C ARG A 133 -7.92 -7.15 -9.32
N GLU A 134 -8.89 -6.27 -9.05
CA GLU A 134 -9.54 -5.42 -10.05
C GLU A 134 -8.52 -4.51 -10.75
N ASP A 135 -7.74 -3.77 -9.97
CA ASP A 135 -6.76 -2.80 -10.48
C ASP A 135 -5.60 -3.48 -11.23
N LEU A 136 -5.24 -4.71 -10.82
CA LEU A 136 -4.23 -5.53 -11.49
C LEU A 136 -4.81 -6.37 -12.66
N MET A 137 -6.11 -6.23 -12.94
CA MET A 137 -6.85 -6.99 -13.97
C MET A 137 -6.63 -8.51 -13.86
N ILE A 138 -6.50 -9.02 -12.63
CA ILE A 138 -6.31 -10.43 -12.37
C ILE A 138 -7.66 -11.12 -12.59
N PRO A 139 -7.77 -12.07 -13.54
CA PRO A 139 -9.01 -12.81 -13.72
C PRO A 139 -9.30 -13.55 -12.42
N CYS A 140 -10.53 -13.37 -11.91
CA CYS A 140 -11.01 -14.16 -10.78
C CYS A 140 -11.08 -15.61 -11.25
N GLU A 141 -10.12 -16.45 -10.87
CA GLU A 141 -10.20 -17.88 -11.12
C GLU A 141 -11.37 -18.40 -10.27
N VAL A 142 -12.53 -18.54 -10.93
CA VAL A 142 -13.65 -19.33 -10.43
C VAL A 142 -13.15 -20.76 -10.30
N PHE A 143 -12.79 -21.15 -9.07
CA PHE A 143 -12.57 -22.54 -8.70
C PHE A 143 -13.87 -23.35 -8.80
#